data_AF-A0A7L2VN90-F1
#
_entry.id   AF-A0A7L2VN90-F1
#
_cell.length_a   1.000
_cell.length_b   1.000
_cell.length_c   1.000
_cell.angle_alpha   90.00
_cell.angle_beta   90.00
_cell.angle_gamma   90.00
#
_symmetry.space_group_name_H-M   'P 1'
#
loop_
_entity.id
_entity.type
_entity.pdbx_description
1 polymer ?
#
loop_
_entity_poly.entity_id
_entity_poly.type
_entity_poly.pdbx_seq_one_letter_code
_entity_poly.pdbx_strand_id
1 'polypeptide(L)'
;GAQMTIMSQACAERCNIMRLVDRRWAGIAKGVGTQKIIGRVHLAQVQIEGDFLACSFSILEEQPMDMLLGLDMLKRHQCSIDLKKNVLVIGTTGSQTTFLPEGELPECARLAYGAGR
;
A
#
# COMPACT_ATOMS: atom_id res chain seq x y z
N GLY A 1 12.76 2.84 -2.00
CA GLY A 1 11.37 3.16 -2.37
C GLY A 1 10.79 2.00 -3.16
N ALA A 2 9.50 1.72 -3.02
CA ALA A 2 8.82 0.65 -3.76
C ALA A 2 8.29 1.17 -5.11
N GLN A 3 8.58 0.44 -6.18
CA GLN A 3 8.10 0.81 -7.52
C GLN A 3 6.59 0.54 -7.68
N MET A 4 6.08 -0.54 -7.09
CA MET A 4 4.69 -0.96 -7.22
C MET A 4 3.94 -0.88 -5.91
N THR A 5 2.65 -0.62 -6.00
CA THR A 5 1.71 -0.75 -4.89
C THR A 5 1.29 -2.21 -4.72
N ILE A 6 1.28 -2.67 -3.47
CA ILE A 6 1.08 -4.07 -3.13
C ILE A 6 0.15 -4.18 -1.92
N MET A 7 -0.70 -5.21 -1.91
CA MET A 7 -1.55 -5.56 -0.78
C MET A 7 -1.34 -7.04 -0.42
N SER A 8 -1.41 -7.37 0.87
CA SER A 8 -1.35 -8.76 1.32
C SER A 8 -2.64 -9.52 0.98
N GLN A 9 -2.55 -10.83 0.77
CA GLN A 9 -3.72 -11.67 0.56
C GLN A 9 -4.69 -11.59 1.76
N ALA A 10 -4.18 -11.61 2.99
CA ALA A 10 -4.99 -11.48 4.20
C ALA A 10 -5.76 -10.16 4.25
N CYS A 11 -5.15 -9.05 3.81
CA CYS A 11 -5.84 -7.76 3.69
C CYS A 11 -6.93 -7.80 2.61
N ALA A 12 -6.64 -8.37 1.44
CA ALA A 12 -7.62 -8.50 0.35
C ALA A 12 -8.84 -9.37 0.73
N GLU A 13 -8.63 -10.43 1.51
CA GLU A 13 -9.69 -11.27 2.08
C GLU A 13 -10.54 -10.50 3.10
N ARG A 14 -9.90 -9.80 4.05
CA ARG A 14 -10.59 -8.98 5.07
C ARG A 14 -11.37 -7.82 4.46
N CYS A 15 -10.86 -7.21 3.40
CA CYS A 15 -11.57 -6.18 2.64
C CYS A 15 -12.63 -6.75 1.67
N ASN A 16 -12.77 -8.08 1.58
CA ASN A 16 -13.71 -8.76 0.69
C ASN A 16 -13.56 -8.37 -0.80
N ILE A 17 -12.32 -8.18 -1.25
CA ILE A 17 -12.00 -7.80 -2.63
C ILE A 17 -11.35 -8.94 -3.44
N MET A 18 -11.32 -10.16 -2.91
CA MET A 18 -10.73 -11.32 -3.62
C MET A 18 -11.38 -11.59 -4.98
N ARG A 19 -12.65 -11.21 -5.17
CA ARG A 19 -13.35 -11.27 -6.46
C ARG A 19 -12.76 -10.36 -7.54
N LEU A 20 -12.00 -9.33 -7.17
CA LEU A 20 -11.35 -8.38 -8.08
C LEU A 20 -9.95 -8.82 -8.49
N VAL A 21 -9.42 -9.89 -7.90
CA VAL A 21 -8.06 -10.36 -8.12
C VAL A 21 -7.98 -11.18 -9.41
N ASP A 22 -7.33 -10.61 -10.42
CA ASP A 22 -7.04 -11.30 -11.67
C ASP A 22 -5.82 -12.22 -11.49
N ARG A 23 -6.08 -13.53 -11.36
CA ARG A 23 -5.06 -14.57 -11.16
C ARG A 23 -4.21 -14.84 -12.40
N ARG A 24 -4.57 -14.32 -13.58
CA ARG A 24 -3.70 -14.42 -14.78
C ARG A 24 -2.39 -13.64 -14.61
N TRP A 25 -2.38 -12.71 -13.67
CA TRP A 25 -1.20 -11.94 -13.27
C TRP A 25 -0.45 -12.56 -12.09
N ALA A 26 -0.77 -13.81 -11.73
CA ALA A 26 0.00 -14.56 -10.76
C ALA A 26 1.44 -14.78 -11.27
N GLY A 27 2.38 -14.83 -10.34
CA GLY A 27 3.79 -14.96 -10.69
C GLY A 27 4.69 -14.86 -9.47
N ILE A 28 5.98 -14.65 -9.71
CA ILE A 28 6.97 -14.48 -8.65
C ILE A 28 7.52 -13.07 -8.76
N ALA A 29 7.27 -12.25 -7.73
CA ALA A 29 7.90 -10.96 -7.58
C ALA A 29 9.38 -11.17 -7.25
N LYS A 30 10.27 -10.77 -8.16
CA LYS A 30 11.71 -10.70 -7.92
C LYS A 30 12.05 -9.29 -7.42
N GLY A 31 12.32 -9.14 -6.12
CA GLY A 31 12.63 -7.87 -5.46
C GLY A 31 13.50 -8.08 -4.22
N VAL A 32 13.20 -7.39 -3.11
CA VAL A 32 13.82 -7.59 -1.77
C VAL A 32 13.33 -8.92 -1.18
N GLY A 33 13.65 -10.03 -1.85
CA GLY A 33 13.12 -11.37 -1.60
C GLY A 33 12.31 -11.95 -2.76
N THR A 34 12.04 -13.24 -2.67
CA THR A 34 11.16 -13.99 -3.56
C THR A 34 9.77 -14.03 -2.92
N GLN A 35 8.80 -13.31 -3.49
CA GLN A 35 7.42 -13.35 -3.00
C GLN A 35 6.47 -13.80 -4.11
N LYS A 36 5.51 -14.66 -3.75
CA LYS A 36 4.51 -15.15 -4.69
C LYS A 36 3.40 -14.12 -4.85
N ILE A 37 3.21 -13.67 -6.09
CA ILE A 37 2.08 -12.85 -6.50
C ILE A 37 0.90 -13.78 -6.78
N ILE A 38 -0.20 -13.60 -6.04
CA ILE A 38 -1.46 -14.32 -6.23
C ILE A 38 -2.21 -13.81 -7.47
N GLY A 39 -2.09 -12.52 -7.75
CA GLY A 39 -2.72 -11.87 -8.89
C GLY A 39 -2.64 -10.34 -8.78
N ARG A 40 -3.42 -9.66 -9.61
CA ARG A 40 -3.47 -8.19 -9.65
C ARG A 40 -4.90 -7.68 -9.59
N VAL A 41 -5.11 -6.64 -8.79
CA VAL A 41 -6.33 -5.83 -8.82
C VAL A 41 -6.10 -4.67 -9.79
N HIS A 42 -6.87 -4.65 -10.88
CA HIS A 42 -6.73 -3.63 -11.93
C HIS A 42 -7.30 -2.28 -11.50
N LEU A 43 -8.39 -2.30 -10.74
CA LEU A 43 -9.07 -1.13 -10.25
C LEU A 43 -9.80 -1.45 -8.94
N ALA A 44 -9.44 -0.75 -7.88
CA ALA A 44 -10.21 -0.67 -6.64
C ALA A 44 -10.11 0.76 -6.10
N GLN A 45 -11.14 1.20 -5.40
CA GLN A 45 -11.12 2.49 -4.72
C GLN A 45 -10.46 2.33 -3.34
N VAL A 46 -9.38 3.07 -3.13
CA VAL A 46 -8.73 3.20 -1.82
C VAL A 46 -9.23 4.51 -1.23
N GLN A 47 -9.90 4.41 -0.08
CA GLN A 47 -10.39 5.59 0.63
C GLN A 47 -9.27 6.21 1.46
N ILE A 48 -9.02 7.50 1.28
CA ILE A 48 -8.14 8.31 2.14
C ILE A 48 -8.95 9.52 2.59
N GLU A 49 -9.21 9.62 3.89
CA GLU A 49 -10.16 10.60 4.45
C GLU A 49 -11.53 10.49 3.75
N GLY A 50 -11.97 11.55 3.05
CA GLY A 50 -13.21 11.58 2.26
C GLY A 50 -13.04 11.17 0.79
N ASP A 51 -11.82 10.93 0.32
CA ASP A 51 -11.53 10.74 -1.10
C ASP A 51 -11.42 9.27 -1.48
N PHE A 52 -11.97 8.91 -2.63
CA PHE A 52 -11.89 7.57 -3.21
C PHE A 52 -10.91 7.54 -4.38
N LEU A 53 -9.69 7.06 -4.12
CA LEU A 53 -8.61 7.02 -5.10
C LEU A 53 -8.65 5.74 -5.92
N ALA A 54 -8.76 5.87 -7.24
CA ALA A 54 -8.68 4.75 -8.17
C ALA A 54 -7.25 4.17 -8.19
N CYS A 55 -7.08 2.99 -7.61
CA CYS A 55 -5.77 2.35 -7.45
C CYS A 55 -5.72 0.97 -8.12
N SER A 56 -4.52 0.60 -8.55
CA SER A 56 -4.20 -0.72 -9.09
C SER A 56 -3.01 -1.28 -8.31
N PHE A 57 -3.09 -2.53 -7.86
CA PHE A 57 -2.05 -3.11 -7.00
C PHE A 57 -1.97 -4.63 -7.14
N SER A 58 -0.81 -5.18 -6.81
CA SER A 58 -0.57 -6.63 -6.84
C SER A 58 -0.90 -7.24 -5.48
N ILE A 59 -1.37 -8.49 -5.46
CA ILE A 59 -1.65 -9.22 -4.23
C ILE A 59 -0.50 -10.21 -3.96
N LEU A 60 0.14 -10.10 -2.80
CA LEU A 60 1.18 -11.04 -2.35
C LEU A 60 0.64 -12.01 -1.30
N GLU A 61 1.07 -13.27 -1.40
CA GLU A 61 0.66 -14.35 -0.47
C GLU A 61 1.14 -14.06 0.97
N GLU A 62 2.43 -13.79 1.12
CA GLU A 62 3.07 -13.58 2.42
C GLU A 62 3.68 -12.19 2.50
N GLN A 63 2.93 -11.24 3.06
CA GLN A 63 3.40 -9.87 3.28
C GLN A 63 3.03 -9.43 4.71
N PRO A 64 4.02 -9.04 5.56
CA PRO A 64 3.76 -8.64 6.95
C PRO A 64 2.88 -7.39 7.09
N MET A 65 3.00 -6.46 6.13
CA MET A 65 2.16 -5.27 6.08
C MET A 65 0.95 -5.49 5.19
N ASP A 66 -0.19 -4.94 5.59
CA ASP A 66 -1.44 -5.04 4.83
C ASP A 66 -1.35 -4.42 3.45
N MET A 67 -0.84 -3.19 3.38
CA MET A 67 -0.77 -2.43 2.14
C MET A 67 0.51 -1.60 2.10
N LEU A 68 1.17 -1.61 0.95
CA LEU A 68 2.33 -0.80 0.63
C LEU A 68 1.96 0.11 -0.53
N LEU A 69 1.89 1.42 -0.28
CA LEU A 69 1.66 2.42 -1.32
C LEU A 69 2.97 2.74 -2.06
N GLY A 70 3.07 2.26 -3.29
CA GLY A 70 4.24 2.43 -4.15
C GLY A 70 4.26 3.75 -4.90
N LEU A 71 5.39 4.01 -5.56
CA LEU A 71 5.59 5.23 -6.36
C LEU A 71 4.63 5.32 -7.55
N ASP A 72 4.14 4.19 -8.05
CA ASP A 72 3.12 4.12 -9.10
C ASP A 72 1.82 4.83 -8.73
N MET A 73 1.28 4.58 -7.53
CA MET A 73 0.05 5.24 -7.07
C MET A 73 0.33 6.66 -6.56
N LEU A 74 1.46 6.89 -5.90
CA LEU A 74 1.87 8.24 -5.48
C LEU A 74 2.00 9.18 -6.69
N LYS A 75 2.64 8.74 -7.78
CA LYS A 75 2.74 9.54 -9.01
C LYS A 75 1.39 9.72 -9.69
N ARG A 76 0.57 8.66 -9.75
CA ARG A 76 -0.76 8.71 -10.39
C ARG A 76 -1.66 9.77 -9.75
N HIS A 77 -1.68 9.86 -8.42
CA HIS A 77 -2.50 10.82 -7.67
C HIS A 77 -1.74 12.10 -7.29
N GLN A 78 -0.57 12.32 -7.90
CA GLN A 78 0.30 13.49 -7.66
C GLN A 78 0.54 13.77 -6.17
N CYS A 79 0.73 12.70 -5.39
CA CYS A 79 0.87 12.84 -3.94
C CYS A 79 2.16 13.58 -3.58
N SER A 80 2.09 14.40 -2.53
CA SER A 80 3.25 15.04 -1.92
C SER A 80 3.46 14.50 -0.52
N ILE A 81 4.67 13.97 -0.27
CA ILE A 81 5.09 13.53 1.06
C ILE A 81 5.70 14.75 1.76
N ASP A 82 4.89 15.46 2.54
CA ASP A 82 5.33 16.64 3.29
C ASP A 82 5.81 16.22 4.68
N LEU A 83 7.12 15.96 4.81
CA LEU A 83 7.74 15.59 6.07
C LEU A 83 7.86 16.76 7.06
N LYS A 84 7.76 18.02 6.59
CA LYS A 84 7.79 19.19 7.47
C LYS A 84 6.47 19.33 8.24
N LYS A 85 5.35 19.03 7.58
CA LYS A 85 4.01 19.00 8.19
C LYS A 85 3.61 17.62 8.71
N ASN A 86 4.37 16.59 8.37
CA ASN A 86 4.09 15.19 8.68
C ASN A 86 2.75 14.69 8.09
N VAL A 87 2.48 15.05 6.82
CA VAL A 87 1.25 14.66 6.11
C VAL A 87 1.54 14.13 4.71
N LEU A 88 0.67 13.25 4.23
CA LEU A 88 0.55 12.90 2.83
C LEU A 88 -0.54 13.76 2.18
N VAL A 89 -0.15 14.62 1.25
CA VAL A 89 -1.08 15.43 0.45
C VAL A 89 -1.46 14.65 -0.80
N ILE A 90 -2.75 14.58 -1.12
CA ILE A 90 -3.26 14.02 -2.37
C ILE A 90 -3.36 15.15 -3.38
N GLY A 91 -2.51 15.15 -4.42
CA GLY A 91 -2.40 16.29 -5.34
C GLY A 91 -3.65 16.52 -6.18
N THR A 92 -4.40 15.47 -6.51
CA THR A 92 -5.61 15.56 -7.34
C THR A 92 -6.80 16.20 -6.63
N THR A 93 -6.90 16.10 -5.31
CA THR A 93 -8.03 16.61 -4.51
C THR A 93 -7.64 17.73 -3.55
N GLY A 94 -6.35 17.83 -3.20
CA GLY A 94 -5.85 18.73 -2.18
C GLY A 94 -6.03 18.24 -0.74
N SER A 95 -6.70 17.10 -0.54
CA SER A 95 -6.88 16.48 0.78
C SER A 95 -5.54 16.06 1.38
N GLN A 96 -5.52 15.99 2.70
CA GLN A 96 -4.31 15.67 3.47
C GLN A 96 -4.67 14.64 4.52
N THR A 97 -3.81 13.64 4.68
CA THR A 97 -3.90 12.67 5.77
C THR A 97 -2.60 12.70 6.56
N THR A 98 -2.69 12.69 7.89
CA THR A 98 -1.52 12.78 8.77
C THR A 98 -0.82 11.42 8.82
N PHE A 99 0.52 11.42 8.78
CA PHE A 99 1.25 10.17 9.00
C PHE A 99 1.02 9.64 10.42
N LEU A 100 0.86 8.33 10.53
CA LEU A 100 0.63 7.68 11.82
C LEU A 100 1.78 7.93 12.80
N PRO A 101 1.49 8.26 14.07
CA PRO A 101 2.51 8.33 15.11
C PRO A 101 3.03 6.92 15.46
N GLU A 102 4.18 6.84 16.12
CA GLU A 102 4.85 5.58 16.44
C GLU A 102 3.97 4.59 17.24
N GLY A 103 3.13 5.10 18.15
CA GLY A 103 2.21 4.29 18.95
C GLY A 103 1.08 3.64 18.14
N GLU A 104 0.79 4.14 16.95
CA GLU A 104 -0.26 3.61 16.06
C GLU A 104 0.30 2.76 14.91
N LEU A 105 1.63 2.63 14.82
CA LEU A 105 2.25 1.78 13.81
C LEU A 105 1.91 0.29 14.07
N PRO A 106 1.64 -0.49 13.02
CA PRO A 106 1.49 -1.93 13.17
C PRO A 106 2.78 -2.57 13.66
N GLU A 107 2.70 -3.72 14.33
CA GLU A 107 3.86 -4.40 14.93
C GLU A 107 4.97 -4.68 13.92
N CYS A 108 4.60 -5.03 12.69
CA CYS A 108 5.54 -5.26 11.59
C CYS A 108 6.36 -4.01 11.22
N ALA A 109 5.82 -2.80 11.45
CA ALA A 109 6.50 -1.53 11.19
C ALA A 109 7.28 -1.04 12.41
N ARG A 110 6.80 -1.32 13.63
CA ARG A 110 7.51 -0.97 14.88
C ARG A 110 8.90 -1.61 14.96
N LEU A 111 9.04 -2.85 14.51
CA LEU A 111 10.33 -3.56 14.52
C LEU A 111 11.38 -2.97 13.56
N ALA A 112 10.97 -2.24 12.51
CA ALA A 112 11.91 -1.59 11.59
C ALA A 112 12.55 -0.33 12.18
N TYR A 113 11.89 0.31 13.16
CA TYR A 113 12.41 1.46 13.89
C TYR A 113 13.02 1.09 15.26
N GLY A 114 12.79 -0.14 15.73
CA GLY A 114 13.21 -0.63 17.05
C GLY A 114 14.32 -1.68 17.03
N ALA A 115 15.54 -1.27 16.67
CA ALA A 115 16.77 -1.96 17.07
C ALA A 115 17.89 -0.93 17.29
N GLY A 116 17.65 0.01 18.20
CA GLY A 116 18.64 0.95 18.71
C GLY A 116 18.47 1.07 20.21
N ARG A 117 19.01 0.09 20.95
CA ARG A 117 19.54 0.34 22.29
C ARG A 117 21.00 0.67 22.15
#